data_AF-A0AA38C6T5-F1
#
_entry.id   AF-A0AA38C6T5-F1
#
_cell.length_a   1.000
_cell.length_b   1.000
_cell.length_c   1.000
_cell.angle_alpha   90.00
_cell.angle_beta   90.00
_cell.angle_gamma   90.00
#
_symmetry.space_group_name_H-M   'P 1'
#
loop_
_entity.id
_entity.type
_entity.pdbx_description
1 polymer ?
#
loop_
_entity_poly.entity_id
_entity_poly.type
_entity_poly.pdbx_seq_one_letter_code
_entity_poly.pdbx_strand_id
1 'polypeptide(L)' 'GKVKIAASKSVNVKMQSGEEQKRSPLKEVITDCTKRWFQESLKEAKSGDIGMQILVGQMYCSGYGIPPDIKK' A
#
# COMPACT_ATOMS: atom_id res chain seq x y z
N GLY A 1 33.21 6.43 24.99
CA GLY A 1 32.82 6.42 23.57
C GLY A 1 31.83 7.53 23.30
N LYS A 2 31.95 8.27 22.19
CA LYS A 2 31.04 9.37 21.84
C LYS A 2 29.93 8.82 20.92
N VAL A 3 28.70 8.77 21.43
CA VAL A 3 27.50 8.43 20.66
C VAL A 3 27.21 9.60 19.72
N LYS A 4 27.25 9.36 18.40
CA LYS A 4 26.82 10.34 17.39
C LYS A 4 25.35 10.12 17.11
N ILE A 5 24.50 11.01 17.60
CA ILE A 5 23.09 11.11 17.18
C ILE A 5 23.07 11.65 15.75
N ALA A 6 22.64 10.83 14.79
CA ALA A 6 22.38 11.28 13.44
C ALA A 6 21.11 12.13 13.44
N ALA A 7 21.22 13.40 13.02
CA ALA A 7 20.07 14.26 12.83
C ALA A 7 19.19 13.70 11.71
N SER A 8 17.95 13.33 12.06
CA SER A 8 16.93 12.93 11.10
C SER A 8 16.68 14.07 10.12
N LYS A 9 16.93 13.85 8.82
CA LYS A 9 16.57 14.81 7.77
C LYS A 9 15.05 14.92 7.71
N SER A 10 14.54 16.08 8.12
CA SER A 10 13.14 16.47 7.92
C SER A 10 12.83 16.48 6.42
N VAL A 11 11.91 15.62 6.00
CA VAL A 11 11.49 15.55 4.60
C VAL A 11 10.59 16.75 4.32
N ASN A 12 11.12 17.73 3.60
CA ASN A 12 10.38 18.92 3.19
C ASN A 12 9.44 18.58 2.02
N VAL A 13 8.21 18.16 2.32
CA VAL A 13 7.18 17.94 1.30
C VAL A 13 6.70 19.30 0.81
N LYS A 14 7.24 19.74 -0.32
CA LYS A 14 6.74 20.89 -1.07
C LYS A 14 5.33 20.55 -1.59
N MET A 15 4.31 21.13 -0.96
CA MET A 15 2.95 21.17 -1.49
C MET A 15 2.96 22.09 -2.73
N GLN A 16 2.95 21.50 -3.93
CA GLN A 16 2.80 22.27 -5.17
C GLN A 16 1.30 22.55 -5.39
N SER A 17 0.95 23.82 -5.20
CA SER A 17 -0.31 24.42 -5.59
C SER A 17 -0.38 24.56 -7.11
N GLY A 18 -1.41 23.97 -7.74
CA GLY A 18 -1.77 24.27 -9.12
C GLY A 18 -1.80 23.08 -10.08
N GLU A 19 -2.50 22.01 -9.73
CA GLU A 19 -3.13 21.16 -10.76
C GLU A 19 -4.62 21.13 -10.46
N GLU A 20 -5.43 21.30 -11.49
CA GLU A 20 -6.84 21.01 -11.50
C GLU A 20 -7.02 19.58 -10.97
N GLN A 21 -7.28 19.45 -9.66
CA GLN A 21 -7.49 18.15 -9.01
C GLN A 21 -8.77 17.57 -9.60
N LYS A 22 -8.62 16.88 -10.73
CA LYS A 22 -9.68 16.19 -11.43
C LYS A 22 -10.32 15.26 -10.42
N ARG A 23 -11.53 15.60 -9.98
CA ARG A 23 -12.22 14.85 -8.93
C ARG A 23 -12.48 13.44 -9.45
N SER A 24 -11.67 12.49 -9.00
CA SER A 24 -11.93 11.08 -9.24
C SER A 24 -13.10 10.63 -8.37
N PRO A 25 -14.00 9.78 -8.89
CA PRO A 25 -14.99 9.09 -8.06
C PRO A 25 -14.31 8.40 -6.87
N LEU A 26 -14.95 8.47 -5.70
CA LEU A 26 -14.43 7.83 -4.48
C LEU A 26 -14.12 6.34 -4.69
N LYS A 27 -14.92 5.67 -5.51
CA LYS A 27 -14.71 4.27 -5.87
C LYS A 27 -13.37 4.03 -6.57
N GLU A 28 -12.95 4.91 -7.47
CA GLU A 28 -11.69 4.76 -8.21
C GLU A 28 -10.49 4.92 -7.28
N VAL A 29 -10.50 5.94 -6.42
CA VAL A 29 -9.41 6.15 -5.46
C VAL A 29 -9.32 5.01 -4.43
N ILE A 30 -10.45 4.45 -3.99
CA ILE A 30 -10.48 3.27 -3.12
C ILE A 30 -9.93 2.05 -3.88
N THR A 31 -10.35 1.84 -5.12
CA THR A 31 -9.89 0.72 -5.95
C THR A 31 -8.38 0.78 -6.16
N ASP A 32 -7.83 1.95 -6.44
CA ASP A 32 -6.41 2.12 -6.63
C ASP A 32 -5.61 1.96 -5.32
N CYS A 33 -6.16 2.47 -4.21
CA CYS A 33 -5.59 2.27 -2.88
C CYS A 33 -5.49 0.78 -2.54
N THR A 34 -6.60 0.06 -2.68
CA THR A 34 -6.66 -1.38 -2.35
C THR A 34 -5.79 -2.24 -3.25
N LYS A 35 -5.66 -1.91 -4.54
CA LYS A 35 -4.72 -2.57 -5.45
C LYS A 35 -3.26 -2.39 -5.04
N ARG A 36 -2.85 -1.15 -4.71
CA ARG A 36 -1.47 -0.89 -4.25
C ARG A 36 -1.19 -1.61 -2.94
N TRP A 37 -2.14 -1.58 -2.01
CA TRP A 37 -1.98 -2.25 -0.74
C TRP A 37 -1.80 -3.77 -0.90
N PHE A 38 -2.58 -4.40 -1.80
CA PHE A 38 -2.38 -5.81 -2.14
C PHE A 38 -0.95 -6.10 -2.63
N GLN A 39 -0.40 -5.24 -3.50
CA GLN A 39 0.95 -5.43 -4.04
C GLN A 39 2.03 -5.31 -2.96
N GLU A 40 1.89 -4.35 -2.05
CA GLU A 40 2.81 -4.17 -0.93
C GLU A 40 2.74 -5.36 0.04
N SER A 41 1.54 -5.78 0.43
CA SER A 41 1.35 -6.97 1.27
C SER A 41 1.88 -8.24 0.61
N LEU A 42 1.68 -8.42 -0.71
CA LEU A 42 2.21 -9.58 -1.44
C LEU A 42 3.74 -9.59 -1.46
N LYS A 43 4.38 -8.41 -1.58
CA LYS A 43 5.83 -8.29 -1.52
C LYS A 43 6.37 -8.72 -0.15
N GLU A 44 5.76 -8.25 0.92
CA GLU A 44 6.16 -8.61 2.29
C GLU A 44 5.87 -10.07 2.61
N ALA A 45 4.72 -10.60 2.19
CA ALA A 45 4.39 -12.02 2.33
C ALA A 45 5.45 -12.92 1.66
N LYS A 46 5.92 -12.54 0.46
CA LYS A 46 7.00 -13.22 -0.27
C LYS A 46 8.37 -13.10 0.43
N SER A 47 8.58 -12.06 1.23
CA SER A 47 9.78 -11.91 2.05
C SER A 47 9.76 -12.75 3.33
N GLY A 48 8.64 -13.43 3.62
CA GLY A 48 8.49 -14.33 4.76
C GLY A 48 7.67 -13.77 5.93
N ASP A 49 7.04 -12.60 5.76
CA ASP A 49 6.16 -12.06 6.80
C ASP A 49 4.86 -12.89 6.89
N ILE A 50 4.67 -13.56 8.03
CA ILE A 50 3.53 -14.45 8.28
C ILE A 50 2.21 -13.68 8.34
N GLY A 51 2.21 -12.49 8.93
CA GLY A 51 1.01 -11.65 9.02
C GLY A 51 0.52 -11.23 7.62
N MET A 52 1.45 -10.86 6.76
CA MET A 52 1.16 -10.49 5.37
C MET A 52 0.76 -11.70 4.53
N GLN A 53 1.29 -12.89 4.80
CA GLN A 53 0.81 -14.13 4.17
C GLN A 53 -0.67 -14.39 4.50
N ILE A 54 -1.07 -14.23 5.77
CA ILE A 54 -2.47 -14.39 6.20
C ILE A 54 -3.35 -13.34 5.52
N LEU A 55 -2.93 -12.07 5.55
CA LEU A 55 -3.66 -10.96 4.93
C LEU A 55 -3.88 -11.20 3.43
N VAL A 56 -2.82 -11.54 2.70
CA VAL A 56 -2.90 -11.83 1.26
C VAL A 56 -3.86 -12.99 0.98
N GLY A 57 -3.86 -14.04 1.80
CA GLY A 57 -4.83 -15.13 1.70
C GLY A 57 -6.27 -14.65 1.82
N GLN A 58 -6.57 -13.77 2.79
CA GLN A 58 -7.90 -13.18 2.94
C GLN A 58 -8.30 -12.30 1.75
N MET A 59 -7.36 -11.55 1.19
CA MET A 59 -7.58 -10.72 0.01
C MET A 59 -7.93 -11.57 -1.22
N TYR A 60 -7.27 -12.71 -1.43
CA TYR A 60 -7.62 -13.68 -2.49
C TYR A 60 -9.02 -14.28 -2.31
N CYS A 61 -9.37 -14.70 -1.08
CA CYS A 61 -10.68 -15.30 -0.80
C CYS A 61 -11.85 -14.31 -0.98
N SER A 62 -11.65 -13.04 -0.61
CA SER A 62 -12.70 -12.01 -0.67
C SER A 62 -12.72 -11.23 -1.99
N GLY A 63 -11.66 -11.28 -2.80
CA GLY A 63 -11.50 -10.42 -3.96
C GLY A 63 -11.22 -8.96 -3.59
N TYR A 64 -10.58 -8.72 -2.45
CA TYR A 64 -10.28 -7.38 -1.98
C TYR A 64 -8.97 -6.87 -2.60
N GLY A 65 -9.04 -5.81 -3.41
CA GLY A 65 -7.90 -5.25 -4.14
C GLY A 65 -7.48 -6.04 -5.39
N ILE A 66 -8.01 -7.25 -5.59
CA ILE A 66 -7.78 -8.13 -6.75
C ILE A 66 -9.03 -8.92 -7.11
N PRO A 67 -9.18 -9.43 -8.34
CA PRO A 67 -10.22 -10.41 -8.64
C PRO A 67 -10.11 -11.64 -7.72
N PRO A 68 -11.22 -12.14 -7.15
CA PRO A 68 -11.17 -13.31 -6.29
C PRO A 68 -10.66 -14.54 -7.06
N ASP A 69 -9.80 -15.34 -6.42
CA ASP A 69 -9.30 -16.59 -7.01
C ASP A 69 -10.33 -17.70 -6.79
N ILE A 70 -11.39 -17.71 -7.62
CA ILE A 70 -12.40 -18.76 -7.63
C ILE A 70 -11.89 -19.90 -8.51
N LYS A 71 -11.09 -20.81 -7.93
CA LYS A 71 -10.79 -22.08 -8.58
C LYS A 71 -12.07 -22.91 -8.63
N LYS A 72 -12.58 -23.13 -9.85
CA LYS A 72 -13.71 -24.04 -10.13
C LYS A 72 -13.28 -25.50 -10.05
#